data_AF-A0A915DHJ6-F1
#
_entry.id   AF-A0A915DHJ6-F1
#
_cell.length_a   1.000
_cell.length_b   1.000
_cell.length_c   1.000
_cell.angle_alpha   90.00
_cell.angle_beta   90.00
_cell.angle_gamma   90.00
#
_symmetry.space_group_name_H-M   'P 1'
#
loop_
_entity.id
_entity.type
_entity.pdbx_description
1 polymer ?
#
loop_
_entity_poly.entity_id
_entity_poly.type
_entity_poly.pdbx_seq_one_letter_code
_entity_poly.pdbx_strand_id
1 'polypeptide(L)'
;MSLMKMMQIFHSPSVTTYSTPPNLGQILLSDHARLQPAFSLETMDGETIPSFKRQNNLAQGDEDIGVGVTKYLPDNIQCIYTFVAEKEQRVKLEFTGFQLAGTADNCDMEYIDIYSELESSSDDLLSASLGGRYCGSVSPHVRISLHNVLVLVFHSRVGKRRSENVVLDGQYQFISDARYIPGSRLPNMPGKCAFLIEPRKNAMALSYPTYPGTYPSNFQCIYLLKGNPGDRIRLYFVTLISTLVVNTVPTTR
;
A
#
# COMPACT_ATOMS: atom_id res chain seq x y z
N MET A 1 2.94 -14.30 30.84
CA MET A 1 2.04 -13.26 30.31
C MET A 1 2.93 -12.08 29.94
N SER A 2 3.39 -11.99 28.67
CA SER A 2 4.06 -10.76 28.21
C SER A 2 2.99 -9.69 28.13
N LEU A 3 3.04 -8.73 29.03
CA LEU A 3 2.33 -7.49 28.85
C LEU A 3 3.06 -6.73 27.73
N MET A 4 2.31 -6.05 26.87
CA MET A 4 2.87 -5.17 25.85
C MET A 4 2.86 -3.78 26.48
N LYS A 5 3.98 -3.33 27.05
CA LYS A 5 4.12 -1.94 27.51
C LYS A 5 4.49 -1.12 26.30
N MET A 6 3.57 -0.30 25.84
CA MET A 6 3.93 0.82 24.98
C MET A 6 4.90 1.70 25.75
N MET A 7 6.17 1.69 25.35
CA MET A 7 7.01 2.84 25.65
C MET A 7 6.47 3.97 24.78
N GLN A 8 5.77 4.91 25.42
CA GLN A 8 5.40 6.17 24.77
C GLN A 8 6.69 6.87 24.34
N ILE A 9 7.01 6.79 23.06
CA ILE A 9 8.00 7.65 22.44
C ILE A 9 7.21 8.73 21.70
N PHE A 10 7.05 9.85 22.42
CA PHE A 10 6.46 11.14 22.03
C PHE A 10 5.02 11.11 21.49
N HIS A 11 4.13 11.85 22.16
CA HIS A 11 2.92 12.38 21.52
C HIS A 11 3.36 13.26 20.35
N SER A 12 3.44 12.67 19.15
CA SER A 12 3.48 13.41 17.89
C SER A 12 2.09 13.32 17.25
N PRO A 13 1.59 14.38 16.61
CA PRO A 13 0.33 14.32 15.88
C PRO A 13 0.36 13.43 14.62
N SER A 14 1.51 12.82 14.31
CA SER A 14 1.81 12.14 13.03
C SER A 14 1.65 10.61 13.10
N VAL A 15 1.84 10.03 14.28
CA VAL A 15 1.81 8.58 14.50
C VAL A 15 1.03 8.29 15.77
N THR A 16 -0.06 7.55 15.64
CA THR A 16 -0.86 7.12 16.81
C THR A 16 -0.83 5.62 16.93
N THR A 17 -0.42 5.12 18.09
CA THR A 17 -0.38 3.68 18.37
C THR A 17 -1.44 3.31 19.39
N TYR A 18 -2.21 2.26 19.11
CA TYR A 18 -3.16 1.66 20.04
C TYR A 18 -2.84 0.18 20.25
N SER A 19 -2.87 -0.30 21.49
CA SER A 19 -2.82 -1.74 21.80
C SER A 19 -4.13 -2.18 22.45
N THR A 20 -4.80 -3.18 21.90
CA THR A 20 -5.93 -3.84 22.56
C THR A 20 -5.54 -5.27 22.97
N PRO A 21 -5.95 -5.74 24.16
CA PRO A 21 -5.87 -7.16 24.48
C PRO A 21 -6.72 -7.97 23.49
N PRO A 22 -6.25 -9.11 22.95
CA PRO A 22 -4.96 -9.77 23.13
C PRO A 22 -3.97 -9.42 21.99
N ASN A 23 -2.77 -8.93 22.32
CA ASN A 23 -1.61 -8.77 21.41
C ASN A 23 -1.89 -8.08 20.05
N LEU A 24 -2.90 -7.21 19.97
CA LEU A 24 -3.18 -6.44 18.75
C LEU A 24 -2.52 -5.07 18.88
N GLY A 25 -1.54 -4.78 18.02
CA GLY A 25 -0.98 -3.44 17.85
C GLY A 25 -1.55 -2.78 16.60
N GLN A 26 -2.10 -1.58 16.72
CA GLN A 26 -2.50 -0.73 15.61
C GLN A 26 -1.63 0.52 15.56
N ILE A 27 -1.18 0.88 14.36
CA ILE A 27 -0.27 1.97 14.07
C ILE A 27 -0.88 2.79 12.94
N LEU A 28 -1.19 4.04 13.20
CA LEU A 28 -1.70 4.99 12.22
C LEU A 28 -0.58 5.92 11.75
N LEU A 29 -0.39 6.06 10.44
CA LEU A 29 0.61 6.91 9.80
C LEU A 29 -0.10 7.91 8.88
N SER A 30 -0.10 9.19 9.24
CA SER A 30 -0.86 10.22 8.53
C SER A 30 0.00 11.39 8.05
N ASP A 31 -0.36 12.02 6.93
CA ASP A 31 0.34 13.21 6.41
C ASP A 31 -0.04 14.53 7.13
N HIS A 32 -1.05 14.53 8.01
CA HIS A 32 -1.52 15.73 8.71
C HIS A 32 -0.51 16.39 9.66
N ALA A 33 0.70 15.85 9.79
CA ALA A 33 1.75 16.42 10.61
C ALA A 33 3.06 16.47 9.82
N ARG A 34 3.49 17.69 9.50
CA ARG A 34 4.85 17.98 9.04
C ARG A 34 5.83 17.47 10.11
N LEU A 35 6.78 16.63 9.67
CA LEU A 35 8.02 16.25 10.36
C LEU A 35 7.92 15.06 11.34
N GLN A 36 7.99 13.81 10.84
CA GLN A 36 8.87 12.76 11.41
C GLN A 36 9.26 11.73 10.30
N PRO A 37 10.54 11.31 10.21
CA PRO A 37 11.06 10.47 9.11
C PRO A 37 10.93 8.95 9.33
N ALA A 38 10.70 8.45 10.55
CA ALA A 38 10.56 7.02 10.84
C ALA A 38 9.91 6.79 12.22
N PHE A 39 9.29 5.63 12.43
CA PHE A 39 8.88 5.13 13.74
C PHE A 39 9.26 3.64 13.86
N SER A 40 9.68 3.22 15.05
CA SER A 40 9.91 1.81 15.41
C SER A 40 9.12 1.51 16.69
N LEU A 41 8.44 0.36 16.75
CA LEU A 41 7.89 -0.11 18.02
C LEU A 41 8.87 -1.09 18.65
N GLU A 42 9.00 -1.03 19.96
CA GLU A 42 9.79 -1.97 20.76
C GLU A 42 8.85 -2.73 21.70
N THR A 43 9.02 -4.04 21.81
CA THR A 43 8.34 -4.85 22.84
C THR A 43 8.99 -4.61 24.22
N MET A 44 8.33 -5.04 25.31
CA MET A 44 8.88 -4.92 26.68
C MET A 44 10.25 -5.57 26.86
N ASP A 45 10.59 -6.53 25.99
CA ASP A 45 11.83 -7.28 26.02
C ASP A 45 12.92 -6.62 25.17
N GLY A 46 12.67 -5.40 24.65
CA GLY A 46 13.57 -4.66 23.76
C GLY A 46 13.57 -5.18 22.32
N GLU A 47 12.58 -5.98 21.93
CA GLU A 47 12.50 -6.54 20.58
C GLU A 47 11.87 -5.53 19.63
N THR A 48 12.57 -5.19 18.56
CA THR A 48 12.09 -4.24 17.56
C THR A 48 11.03 -4.89 16.67
N ILE A 49 9.85 -4.30 16.63
CA ILE A 49 8.76 -4.61 15.70
C ILE A 49 9.14 -4.04 14.32
N PRO A 50 8.71 -4.68 13.21
CA PRO A 50 8.89 -4.14 11.86
C PRO A 50 8.59 -2.65 11.75
N SER A 51 9.52 -1.88 11.18
CA SER A 51 9.43 -0.43 11.06
C SER A 51 9.38 -0.01 9.60
N PHE A 52 8.48 0.91 9.25
CA PHE A 52 8.41 1.50 7.91
C PHE A 52 8.87 2.96 7.96
N LYS A 53 9.87 3.31 7.14
CA LYS A 53 10.44 4.65 7.09
C LYS A 53 9.69 5.53 6.07
N ARG A 54 9.47 6.81 6.38
CA ARG A 54 8.93 7.77 5.40
C ARG A 54 10.07 8.24 4.50
N GLN A 55 9.93 8.10 3.20
CA GLN A 55 10.91 8.66 2.27
C GLN A 55 10.63 10.16 2.06
N ASN A 56 11.46 11.03 2.63
CA ASN A 56 11.40 12.48 2.41
C ASN A 56 12.14 12.87 1.12
N ASN A 57 11.60 13.82 0.33
CA ASN A 57 12.25 14.38 -0.86
C ASN A 57 13.41 15.35 -0.55
N LEU A 58 13.77 15.52 0.72
CA LEU A 58 14.91 16.33 1.15
C LEU A 58 16.14 15.42 1.22
N ALA A 59 17.08 15.66 0.31
CA ALA A 59 18.44 15.17 0.48
C ALA A 59 19.01 15.67 1.83
N GLN A 60 19.87 14.84 2.42
CA GLN A 60 20.74 15.11 3.57
C GLN A 60 20.23 14.64 4.95
N GLY A 61 20.68 13.43 5.32
CA GLY A 61 21.13 13.09 6.67
C GLY A 61 20.07 12.93 7.75
N ASP A 62 19.28 11.86 7.71
CA ASP A 62 18.57 11.37 8.88
C ASP A 62 19.18 10.03 9.32
N GLU A 63 19.54 9.98 10.61
CA GLU A 63 20.24 8.91 11.31
C GLU A 63 19.55 7.55 11.12
N ASP A 64 20.37 6.55 10.80
CA ASP A 64 19.94 5.22 10.40
C ASP A 64 19.42 4.42 11.60
N ILE A 65 18.17 4.63 12.00
CA ILE A 65 17.46 3.70 12.88
C ILE A 65 16.71 2.71 11.99
N GLY A 66 17.47 1.80 11.39
CA GLY A 66 16.93 0.73 10.57
C GLY A 66 17.61 -0.58 10.89
N VAL A 67 17.07 -1.33 11.85
CA VAL A 67 17.29 -2.76 11.91
C VAL A 67 16.01 -3.42 12.40
N GLY A 68 15.05 -3.66 11.51
CA GLY A 68 13.89 -4.53 11.76
C GLY A 68 14.26 -6.01 11.75
N VAL A 69 15.43 -6.36 12.30
CA VAL A 69 15.90 -7.74 12.43
C VAL A 69 15.62 -8.18 13.86
N THR A 70 14.50 -8.85 14.07
CA THR A 70 14.21 -9.49 15.35
C THR A 70 14.19 -11.01 15.22
N LYS A 71 14.89 -11.68 16.12
CA LYS A 71 14.84 -13.14 16.28
C LYS A 71 13.68 -13.59 17.16
N TYR A 72 13.17 -12.68 18.00
CA TYR A 72 12.22 -12.99 19.04
C TYR A 72 11.01 -12.07 18.88
N LEU A 73 9.88 -12.68 18.52
CA LEU A 73 8.57 -12.04 18.55
C LEU A 73 7.72 -12.75 19.61
N PRO A 74 6.79 -12.03 20.27
CA PRO A 74 5.77 -12.66 21.08
C PRO A 74 4.98 -13.70 20.26
N ASP A 75 4.56 -14.78 20.93
CA ASP A 75 3.69 -15.77 20.31
C ASP A 75 2.35 -15.12 19.94
N ASN A 76 1.86 -15.37 18.72
CA ASN A 76 0.62 -14.82 18.18
C ASN A 76 0.57 -13.28 18.23
N ILE A 77 1.47 -12.64 17.49
CA ILE A 77 1.49 -11.19 17.32
C ILE A 77 0.75 -10.79 16.04
N GLN A 78 -0.01 -9.70 16.15
CA GLN A 78 -0.61 -9.03 15.00
C GLN A 78 -0.37 -7.52 15.07
N CYS A 79 0.18 -6.96 13.99
CA CYS A 79 0.43 -5.54 13.84
C CYS A 79 -0.31 -5.02 12.62
N ILE A 80 -1.11 -3.96 12.79
CA ILE A 80 -1.84 -3.30 11.72
C ILE A 80 -1.21 -1.92 11.49
N TYR A 81 -0.69 -1.70 10.29
CA TYR A 81 -0.14 -0.43 9.83
C TYR A 81 -1.15 0.21 8.88
N THR A 82 -1.71 1.35 9.27
CA THR A 82 -2.67 2.11 8.46
C THR A 82 -1.99 3.38 7.97
N PHE A 83 -1.73 3.47 6.67
CA PHE A 83 -1.17 4.64 6.01
C PHE A 83 -2.32 5.48 5.46
N VAL A 84 -2.42 6.74 5.86
CA VAL A 84 -3.47 7.69 5.47
C VAL A 84 -2.82 8.94 4.86
N ALA A 85 -2.82 9.01 3.54
CA ALA A 85 -2.39 10.19 2.80
C ALA A 85 -3.44 11.29 2.88
N GLU A 86 -3.02 12.53 2.60
CA GLU A 86 -3.94 13.65 2.45
C GLU A 86 -4.86 13.49 1.23
N LYS A 87 -5.85 14.38 1.14
CA LYS A 87 -6.69 14.48 -0.05
C LYS A 87 -5.80 14.73 -1.28
N GLU A 88 -6.16 14.13 -2.42
CA GLU A 88 -5.40 14.23 -3.68
C GLU A 88 -3.99 13.60 -3.63
N GLN A 89 -3.75 12.74 -2.64
CA GLN A 89 -2.56 11.91 -2.55
C GLN A 89 -2.93 10.43 -2.45
N ARG A 90 -1.91 9.60 -2.66
CA ARG A 90 -1.95 8.14 -2.53
C ARG A 90 -0.72 7.66 -1.78
N VAL A 91 -0.83 6.49 -1.19
CA VAL A 91 0.27 5.81 -0.50
C VAL A 91 1.03 4.96 -1.51
N LYS A 92 2.34 5.17 -1.60
CA LYS A 92 3.29 4.25 -2.24
C LYS A 92 4.07 3.53 -1.14
N LEU A 93 4.07 2.21 -1.14
CA LEU A 93 4.81 1.35 -0.22
C LEU A 93 5.79 0.47 -1.00
N GLU A 94 7.02 0.40 -0.52
CA GLU A 94 8.13 -0.33 -1.16
C GLU A 94 8.92 -1.07 -0.09
N PHE A 95 9.10 -2.38 -0.26
CA PHE A 95 9.86 -3.21 0.67
C PHE A 95 11.34 -3.17 0.31
N THR A 96 12.18 -2.99 1.33
CA THR A 96 13.66 -2.99 1.21
C THR A 96 14.29 -4.22 1.85
N GLY A 97 13.54 -4.95 2.67
CA GLY A 97 13.94 -6.22 3.27
C GLY A 97 12.71 -7.08 3.58
N PHE A 98 12.77 -8.37 3.26
CA PHE A 98 11.64 -9.28 3.45
C PHE A 98 12.11 -10.72 3.70
N GLN A 99 11.85 -11.22 4.89
CA GLN A 99 12.09 -12.60 5.32
C GLN A 99 11.05 -12.97 6.36
N LEU A 100 10.00 -13.66 5.91
CA LEU A 100 8.95 -14.20 6.76
C LEU A 100 8.90 -15.72 6.66
N ALA A 101 8.52 -16.40 7.74
CA ALA A 101 8.41 -17.84 7.76
C ALA A 101 7.26 -18.32 6.87
N GLY A 102 7.56 -19.21 5.91
CA GLY A 102 6.55 -19.79 5.03
C GLY A 102 7.07 -19.99 3.62
N THR A 103 6.19 -20.47 2.75
CA THR A 103 6.43 -20.63 1.31
C THR A 103 5.21 -20.13 0.55
N ALA A 104 5.33 -19.94 -0.77
CA ALA A 104 4.22 -19.48 -1.59
C ALA A 104 2.95 -20.36 -1.46
N ASP A 105 3.13 -21.68 -1.29
CA ASP A 105 2.02 -22.64 -1.14
C ASP A 105 1.55 -22.81 0.31
N ASN A 106 2.30 -22.31 1.29
CA ASN A 106 1.99 -22.43 2.72
C ASN A 106 2.43 -21.17 3.46
N CYS A 107 1.52 -20.20 3.50
CA CYS A 107 1.76 -18.82 3.91
C CYS A 107 0.87 -18.39 5.08
N ASP A 108 0.53 -19.32 5.97
CA ASP A 108 -0.48 -19.09 7.03
C ASP A 108 0.13 -18.90 8.42
N MET A 109 1.40 -19.23 8.60
CA MET A 109 2.09 -19.16 9.90
C MET A 109 2.63 -17.76 10.19
N GLU A 110 3.22 -17.13 9.18
CA GLU A 110 3.69 -15.76 9.24
C GLU A 110 3.54 -15.10 7.88
N TYR A 111 2.91 -13.93 7.85
CA TYR A 111 2.60 -13.26 6.60
C TYR A 111 2.35 -11.77 6.80
N ILE A 112 2.34 -11.07 5.68
CA ILE A 112 1.66 -9.78 5.56
C ILE A 112 0.48 -9.87 4.62
N ASP A 113 -0.63 -9.24 5.01
CA ASP A 113 -1.77 -8.96 4.14
C ASP A 113 -1.75 -7.47 3.78
N ILE A 114 -1.91 -7.14 2.49
CA ILE A 114 -1.90 -5.76 2.01
C ILE A 114 -3.25 -5.41 1.41
N TYR A 115 -3.88 -4.35 1.93
CA TYR A 115 -5.12 -3.78 1.46
C TYR A 115 -4.86 -2.40 0.85
N SER A 116 -4.78 -2.35 -0.48
CA SER A 116 -4.48 -1.12 -1.23
C SER A 116 -5.70 -0.51 -1.93
N GLU A 117 -6.88 -1.11 -1.78
CA GLU A 117 -8.12 -0.73 -2.46
C GLU A 117 -9.15 -0.05 -1.53
N LEU A 118 -8.77 0.25 -0.29
CA LEU A 118 -9.66 0.87 0.70
C LEU A 118 -10.00 2.30 0.29
N GLU A 119 -11.27 2.68 0.43
CA GLU A 119 -11.76 4.04 0.23
C GLU A 119 -11.52 4.89 1.47
N SER A 120 -11.61 4.29 2.65
CA SER A 120 -11.44 4.97 3.93
C SER A 120 -10.63 4.16 4.94
N SER A 121 -10.09 4.82 5.95
CA SER A 121 -9.38 4.16 7.07
C SER A 121 -10.33 3.44 8.03
N SER A 122 -11.64 3.63 7.87
CA SER A 122 -12.69 2.96 8.64
C SER A 122 -13.31 1.75 7.93
N ASP A 123 -12.88 1.46 6.71
CA ASP A 123 -13.39 0.31 5.94
C ASP A 123 -13.08 -1.01 6.68
N ASP A 124 -14.05 -1.93 6.66
CA ASP A 124 -13.91 -3.23 7.31
C ASP A 124 -12.98 -4.14 6.49
N LEU A 125 -11.82 -4.47 7.06
CA LEU A 125 -10.81 -5.34 6.44
C LEU A 125 -11.32 -6.76 6.14
N LEU A 126 -12.38 -7.22 6.82
CA LEU A 126 -12.98 -8.53 6.57
C LEU A 126 -13.75 -8.59 5.25
N SER A 127 -14.28 -7.44 4.80
CA SER A 127 -15.03 -7.30 3.55
C SER A 127 -14.21 -6.62 2.44
N ALA A 128 -13.08 -6.01 2.79
CA ALA A 128 -12.18 -5.37 1.86
C ALA A 128 -11.52 -6.35 0.90
N SER A 129 -11.21 -5.88 -0.32
CA SER A 129 -10.47 -6.67 -1.29
C SER A 129 -9.00 -6.79 -0.85
N LEU A 130 -8.55 -8.03 -0.64
CA LEU A 130 -7.17 -8.33 -0.31
C LEU A 130 -6.29 -8.15 -1.55
N GLY A 131 -5.35 -7.21 -1.49
CA GLY A 131 -4.35 -6.97 -2.53
C GLY A 131 -3.26 -8.06 -2.60
N GLY A 132 -3.18 -8.90 -1.57
CA GLY A 132 -2.46 -10.17 -1.54
C GLY A 132 -1.88 -10.50 -0.16
N ARG A 133 -1.60 -11.79 0.03
CA ARG A 133 -0.88 -12.34 1.19
C ARG A 133 0.54 -12.73 0.79
N TYR A 134 1.53 -12.38 1.61
CA TYR A 134 2.95 -12.58 1.29
C TYR A 134 3.76 -13.10 2.47
N CYS A 135 4.68 -14.01 2.20
CA CYS A 135 5.66 -14.57 3.13
C CYS A 135 6.86 -15.16 2.35
N GLY A 136 7.82 -15.75 3.06
CA GLY A 136 9.08 -16.22 2.49
C GLY A 136 10.08 -15.09 2.30
N SER A 137 11.01 -15.27 1.37
CA SER A 137 12.10 -14.33 1.07
C SER A 137 11.83 -13.39 -0.10
N VAL A 138 10.72 -13.59 -0.83
CA VAL A 138 10.36 -12.76 -1.99
C VAL A 138 9.39 -11.69 -1.55
N SER A 139 9.86 -10.44 -1.51
CA SER A 139 9.05 -9.29 -1.14
C SER A 139 7.95 -9.01 -2.17
N PRO A 140 6.81 -8.42 -1.77
CA PRO A 140 5.85 -7.87 -2.72
C PRO A 140 6.49 -6.79 -3.60
N HIS A 141 6.10 -6.73 -4.87
CA HIS A 141 6.35 -5.55 -5.70
C HIS A 141 5.71 -4.29 -5.09
N VAL A 142 6.24 -3.12 -5.49
CA VAL A 142 5.75 -1.79 -5.09
C VAL A 142 4.22 -1.76 -5.07
N ARG A 143 3.67 -1.25 -3.97
CA ARG A 143 2.22 -1.13 -3.76
C ARG A 143 1.84 0.33 -3.81
N ILE A 144 0.80 0.62 -4.57
CA ILE A 144 0.24 1.96 -4.69
C ILE A 144 -1.25 1.85 -4.39
N SER A 145 -1.73 2.64 -3.44
CA SER A 145 -3.15 2.66 -3.08
C SER A 145 -4.02 3.21 -4.21
N LEU A 146 -5.26 2.73 -4.27
CA LEU A 146 -6.29 3.21 -5.18
C LEU A 146 -6.86 4.56 -4.73
N HIS A 147 -6.99 4.74 -3.43
CA HIS A 147 -7.41 5.99 -2.79
C HIS A 147 -6.29 6.48 -1.87
N ASN A 148 -6.60 7.27 -0.85
CA ASN A 148 -5.61 7.84 0.04
C ASN A 148 -5.23 6.90 1.21
N VAL A 149 -5.73 5.66 1.25
CA VAL A 149 -5.48 4.72 2.36
C VAL A 149 -4.84 3.43 1.86
N LEU A 150 -3.85 2.93 2.62
CA LEU A 150 -3.28 1.59 2.49
C LEU A 150 -3.19 0.97 3.89
N VAL A 151 -3.58 -0.29 4.03
CA VAL A 151 -3.39 -1.04 5.27
C VAL A 151 -2.49 -2.25 5.02
N LEU A 152 -1.50 -2.43 5.89
CA LEU A 152 -0.66 -3.63 5.96
C LEU A 152 -0.91 -4.31 7.29
N VAL A 153 -1.26 -5.60 7.27
CA VAL A 153 -1.43 -6.41 8.46
C VAL A 153 -0.29 -7.43 8.50
N PHE A 154 0.60 -7.31 9.47
CA PHE A 154 1.58 -8.33 9.79
C PHE A 154 1.01 -9.26 10.85
N HIS A 155 1.15 -10.57 10.64
CA HIS A 155 0.70 -11.56 11.59
C HIS A 155 1.71 -12.70 11.68
N SER A 156 2.04 -13.12 12.90
CA SER A 156 2.97 -14.22 13.16
C SER A 156 2.51 -15.08 14.33
N ARG A 157 2.39 -16.40 14.09
CA ARG A 157 2.11 -17.43 15.11
C ARG A 157 3.33 -18.28 15.46
N VAL A 158 4.48 -18.02 14.82
CA VAL A 158 5.71 -18.81 14.97
C VAL A 158 6.38 -18.54 16.33
N GLY A 159 6.32 -17.29 16.79
CA GLY A 159 6.82 -16.90 18.10
C GLY A 159 8.29 -17.27 18.31
N LYS A 160 8.62 -17.79 19.49
CA LYS A 160 10.01 -18.15 19.87
C LYS A 160 10.59 -19.38 19.16
N ARG A 161 9.80 -20.12 18.37
CA ARG A 161 10.22 -21.36 17.67
C ARG A 161 10.88 -21.11 16.32
N ARG A 162 11.23 -19.86 16.04
CA ARG A 162 11.76 -19.40 14.77
C ARG A 162 13.22 -19.84 14.55
N SER A 163 13.55 -20.28 13.34
CA SER A 163 14.92 -20.64 12.94
C SER A 163 15.70 -19.49 12.31
N GLU A 164 15.00 -18.58 11.63
CA GLU A 164 15.56 -17.43 10.90
C GLU A 164 15.17 -16.11 11.58
N ASN A 165 15.75 -14.98 11.21
CA ASN A 165 15.29 -13.69 11.72
C ASN A 165 14.05 -13.21 10.95
N VAL A 166 13.19 -12.42 11.58
CA VAL A 166 12.19 -11.61 10.86
C VAL A 166 12.95 -10.52 10.15
N VAL A 167 12.66 -10.33 8.86
CA VAL A 167 13.04 -9.11 8.16
C VAL A 167 11.77 -8.58 7.51
N LEU A 168 11.33 -7.40 7.91
CA LEU A 168 10.18 -6.72 7.31
C LEU A 168 10.47 -5.23 7.34
N ASP A 169 11.24 -4.79 6.35
CA ASP A 169 11.70 -3.43 6.20
C ASP A 169 11.13 -2.82 4.93
N GLY A 170 10.77 -1.54 5.00
CA GLY A 170 10.29 -0.84 3.83
C GLY A 170 10.22 0.66 4.02
N GLN A 171 9.93 1.32 2.90
CA GLN A 171 9.74 2.75 2.81
C GLN A 171 8.34 3.06 2.27
N TYR A 172 7.76 4.15 2.76
CA TYR A 172 6.51 4.67 2.22
C TYR A 172 6.64 6.14 1.80
N GLN A 173 5.82 6.52 0.83
CA GLN A 173 5.70 7.89 0.33
C GLN A 173 4.22 8.24 0.15
N PHE A 174 3.88 9.50 0.40
CA PHE A 174 2.64 10.07 -0.07
C PHE A 174 2.91 10.77 -1.41
N ILE A 175 2.30 10.24 -2.46
CA ILE A 175 2.50 10.70 -3.84
C ILE A 175 1.23 11.36 -4.34
N SER A 176 1.35 12.38 -5.19
CA SER A 176 0.18 13.03 -5.80
C SER A 176 -0.66 12.02 -6.60
N ASP A 177 -1.98 12.11 -6.46
CA ASP A 177 -2.92 11.28 -7.20
C ASP A 177 -3.13 11.74 -8.65
N ALA A 178 -2.65 12.92 -9.02
CA ALA A 178 -2.90 13.58 -10.30
C ALA A 178 -2.51 12.71 -11.51
N ARG A 179 -1.42 11.93 -11.38
CA ARG A 179 -0.95 11.00 -12.44
C ARG A 179 -1.90 9.82 -12.69
N TYR A 180 -2.82 9.55 -11.78
CA TYR A 180 -3.82 8.46 -11.87
C TYR A 180 -5.20 8.97 -12.28
N ILE A 181 -5.33 10.27 -12.55
CA ILE A 181 -6.56 10.92 -13.03
C ILE A 181 -6.31 11.42 -14.46
N PRO A 182 -6.42 10.55 -15.48
CA PRO A 182 -6.05 10.90 -16.85
C PRO A 182 -7.07 11.81 -17.56
N GLY A 183 -8.26 12.00 -17.00
CA GLY A 183 -9.34 12.79 -17.58
C GLY A 183 -10.47 13.05 -16.59
N SER A 184 -11.61 13.52 -17.11
CA SER A 184 -12.79 13.78 -16.27
C SER A 184 -13.42 12.45 -15.82
N ARG A 185 -13.81 12.37 -14.55
CA ARG A 185 -14.49 11.19 -14.02
C ARG A 185 -15.87 11.07 -14.68
N LEU A 186 -16.21 9.86 -15.10
CA LEU A 186 -17.55 9.53 -15.59
C LEU A 186 -18.35 8.88 -14.45
N PRO A 187 -19.20 9.66 -13.74
CA PRO A 187 -20.08 9.07 -12.76
C PRO A 187 -21.05 8.10 -13.45
N ASN A 188 -21.44 7.02 -12.75
CA ASN A 188 -22.43 6.03 -13.20
C ASN A 188 -21.98 5.06 -14.31
N MET A 189 -20.69 4.96 -14.63
CA MET A 189 -20.17 3.88 -15.48
C MET A 189 -19.86 2.63 -14.65
N PRO A 190 -20.04 1.42 -15.22
CA PRO A 190 -19.67 0.18 -14.53
C PRO A 190 -18.16 0.11 -14.33
N GLY A 191 -17.69 -0.17 -13.12
CA GLY A 191 -16.27 -0.32 -12.81
C GLY A 191 -15.80 0.60 -11.69
N LYS A 192 -14.64 0.25 -11.09
CA LYS A 192 -14.05 0.96 -9.96
C LYS A 192 -13.41 2.30 -10.38
N CYS A 193 -13.17 2.49 -11.67
CA CYS A 193 -12.83 3.78 -12.25
C CYS A 193 -13.34 3.92 -13.68
N ALA A 194 -13.78 5.13 -14.03
CA ALA A 194 -14.21 5.47 -15.37
C ALA A 194 -13.82 6.90 -15.70
N PHE A 195 -13.13 7.09 -16.82
CA PHE A 195 -12.63 8.40 -17.25
C PHE A 195 -13.02 8.71 -18.70
N LEU A 196 -13.46 9.94 -18.95
CA LEU A 196 -13.54 10.53 -20.28
C LEU A 196 -12.23 11.24 -20.59
N ILE A 197 -11.59 10.80 -21.67
CA ILE A 197 -10.37 11.40 -22.19
C ILE A 197 -10.76 12.27 -23.39
N GLU A 198 -10.74 13.59 -23.16
CA GLU A 198 -10.97 14.58 -24.22
C GLU A 198 -9.84 14.56 -25.26
N PRO A 199 -10.12 14.99 -26.51
CA PRO A 199 -9.13 15.04 -27.57
C PRO A 199 -7.88 15.85 -27.17
N ARG A 200 -6.69 15.32 -27.47
CA ARG A 200 -5.40 15.98 -27.20
C ARG A 200 -4.53 16.02 -28.45
N LYS A 201 -3.77 17.12 -28.61
CA LYS A 201 -2.78 17.27 -29.69
C LYS A 201 -1.55 16.40 -29.48
N ASN A 202 -1.15 16.21 -28.23
CA ASN A 202 0.00 15.40 -27.85
C ASN A 202 -0.45 14.03 -27.34
N ALA A 203 0.36 13.01 -27.60
CA ALA A 203 0.14 11.69 -27.04
C ALA A 203 0.21 11.71 -25.51
N MET A 204 -0.59 10.87 -24.87
CA MET A 204 -0.64 10.72 -23.42
C MET A 204 -0.48 9.24 -23.07
N ALA A 205 0.33 8.94 -22.07
CA ALA A 205 0.42 7.60 -21.51
C ALA A 205 -0.81 7.34 -20.64
N LEU A 206 -1.57 6.30 -20.99
CA LEU A 206 -2.60 5.74 -20.11
C LEU A 206 -2.01 4.53 -19.41
N SER A 207 -2.18 4.49 -18.09
CA SER A 207 -1.77 3.37 -17.26
C SER A 207 -2.92 2.97 -16.35
N TYR A 208 -2.91 1.72 -15.89
CA TYR A 208 -3.88 1.29 -14.89
C TYR A 208 -3.69 2.09 -13.59
N PRO A 209 -4.73 2.16 -12.74
CA PRO A 209 -4.78 3.15 -11.67
C PRO A 209 -3.78 2.98 -10.54
N THR A 210 -2.93 1.95 -10.55
CA THR A 210 -1.90 1.72 -9.52
C THR A 210 -0.49 1.60 -10.10
N TYR A 211 -0.30 1.87 -11.41
CA TYR A 211 1.02 1.77 -12.06
C TYR A 211 2.04 2.78 -11.48
N PRO A 212 3.31 2.40 -11.22
CA PRO A 212 3.98 1.14 -11.58
C PRO A 212 3.83 -0.01 -10.55
N GLY A 213 2.90 0.10 -9.61
CA GLY A 213 2.65 -0.91 -8.60
C GLY A 213 1.95 -2.16 -9.13
N THR A 214 1.27 -2.91 -8.27
CA THR A 214 0.55 -4.13 -8.69
C THR A 214 -0.85 -3.80 -9.21
N TYR A 215 -1.28 -4.46 -10.29
CA TYR A 215 -2.67 -4.35 -10.77
C TYR A 215 -3.61 -5.01 -9.74
N PRO A 216 -4.66 -4.32 -9.26
CA PRO A 216 -5.51 -4.88 -8.21
C PRO A 216 -6.38 -6.03 -8.74
N SER A 217 -6.70 -7.00 -7.89
CA SER A 217 -7.48 -8.17 -8.29
C SER A 217 -8.94 -7.81 -8.50
N ASN A 218 -9.60 -8.42 -9.50
CA ASN A 218 -11.01 -8.13 -9.84
C ASN A 218 -11.28 -6.63 -10.03
N PHE A 219 -10.28 -5.93 -10.54
CA PHE A 219 -10.34 -4.50 -10.78
C PHE A 219 -10.59 -4.25 -12.27
N GLN A 220 -11.55 -3.39 -12.59
CA GLN A 220 -11.83 -2.99 -13.97
C GLN A 220 -11.92 -1.47 -14.05
N CYS A 221 -11.12 -0.89 -14.95
CA CYS A 221 -11.17 0.53 -15.29
C CYS A 221 -11.68 0.72 -16.72
N ILE A 222 -12.48 1.76 -16.91
CA ILE A 222 -13.00 2.15 -18.22
C ILE A 222 -12.40 3.49 -18.64
N TYR A 223 -11.86 3.55 -19.86
CA TYR A 223 -11.37 4.77 -20.47
C TYR A 223 -12.17 5.03 -21.75
N LEU A 224 -12.99 6.08 -21.77
CA LEU A 224 -13.73 6.52 -22.94
C LEU A 224 -12.90 7.58 -23.68
N LEU A 225 -12.43 7.24 -24.88
CA LEU A 225 -11.60 8.14 -25.68
C LEU A 225 -12.47 8.89 -26.68
N LYS A 226 -12.53 10.21 -26.56
CA LYS A 226 -13.29 11.07 -27.48
C LYS A 226 -12.36 11.67 -28.54
N GLY A 227 -12.78 11.61 -29.80
CA GLY A 227 -12.12 12.28 -30.93
C GLY A 227 -12.96 13.44 -31.45
N ASN A 228 -12.35 14.42 -32.11
CA ASN A 228 -13.11 15.44 -32.84
C ASN A 228 -13.66 14.87 -34.15
N PRO A 229 -14.65 15.52 -34.77
CA PRO A 229 -15.13 15.12 -36.10
C PRO A 229 -13.97 15.03 -37.11
N GLY A 230 -13.80 13.83 -37.69
CA GLY A 230 -12.72 13.54 -38.64
C GLY A 230 -11.43 12.99 -38.02
N ASP A 231 -11.28 13.00 -36.69
CA ASP A 231 -10.12 12.42 -36.01
C ASP A 231 -10.13 10.88 -36.07
N ARG A 232 -8.93 10.29 -36.01
CA ARG A 232 -8.73 8.86 -35.78
C ARG A 232 -7.91 8.65 -34.53
N ILE A 233 -8.45 7.87 -33.60
CA ILE A 233 -7.74 7.50 -32.37
C ILE A 233 -6.76 6.38 -32.69
N ARG A 234 -5.49 6.58 -32.37
CA ARG A 234 -4.44 5.55 -32.47
C ARG A 234 -3.93 5.21 -31.07
N LEU A 235 -3.83 3.91 -30.79
CA LEU A 235 -3.28 3.39 -29.54
C LEU A 235 -1.99 2.63 -29.85
N TYR A 236 -0.96 2.85 -29.04
CA TYR A 236 0.27 2.08 -29.05
C TYR A 236 0.55 1.59 -27.64
N PHE A 237 0.92 0.31 -27.52
CA PHE A 237 1.15 -0.32 -26.22
C PHE A 237 2.65 -0.37 -25.94
N VAL A 238 3.06 0.31 -24.86
CA VAL A 238 4.45 0.32 -24.40
C VAL A 238 4.72 -0.87 -23.48
N THR A 239 3.76 -1.20 -22.62
CA THR A 239 3.86 -2.34 -21.70
C THR A 239 2.47 -2.95 -21.52
N LEU A 240 2.37 -4.28 -21.59
CA LEU A 240 1.15 -5.04 -21.32
C LEU A 240 1.40 -5.93 -20.10
N ILE A 241 0.60 -5.73 -19.05
CA ILE A 241 0.72 -6.47 -17.77
C ILE A 241 -0.58 -7.23 -17.46
N SER A 242 -1.66 -6.94 -18.17
CA SER A 242 -2.96 -7.59 -18.03
C SER A 242 -3.75 -7.52 -19.33
N THR A 243 -4.90 -8.20 -19.38
CA THR A 243 -5.80 -8.22 -20.53
C THR A 243 -6.42 -6.85 -20.77
N LEU A 244 -6.33 -6.35 -22.01
CA LEU A 244 -7.04 -5.15 -22.46
C LEU A 244 -8.18 -5.53 -23.40
N VAL A 245 -9.37 -4.98 -23.15
CA VAL A 245 -10.52 -5.11 -24.04
C VAL A 245 -10.81 -3.74 -24.66
N VAL A 246 -10.83 -3.68 -25.99
CA VAL A 246 -11.12 -2.44 -26.74
C VAL A 246 -12.47 -2.59 -27.43
N ASN A 247 -13.43 -1.76 -27.04
CA ASN A 247 -14.75 -1.69 -27.66
C ASN A 247 -14.95 -0.32 -28.30
N THR A 248 -15.51 -0.27 -29.50
CA THR A 248 -15.90 0.97 -30.17
C THR A 248 -17.37 1.25 -29.92
N VAL A 249 -17.70 2.41 -29.35
CA VAL A 249 -19.08 2.87 -29.24
C VAL A 249 -19.36 3.84 -30.39
N PRO A 250 -20.39 3.60 -31.23
CA PRO A 250 -20.75 4.54 -32.28
C PRO A 250 -21.26 5.84 -31.67
N THR A 251 -20.66 6.97 -32.04
CA THR A 251 -21.22 8.30 -31.74
C THR A 251 -22.44 8.51 -32.62
N THR A 252 -23.64 8.47 -32.04
CA THR A 252 -24.87 8.86 -32.74
C THR A 252 -24.74 10.31 -33.21
N ARG A 253 -25.06 10.54 -34.49
CA ARG A 253 -24.95 11.82 -35.19
C ARG A 253 -26.06 12.77 -34.79
#